data_AF-A0A353PUS8-F1
#
_entry.id   AF-A0A353PUS8-F1
#
_cell.length_a   1.000
_cell.length_b   1.000
_cell.length_c   1.000
_cell.angle_alpha   90.00
_cell.angle_beta   90.00
_cell.angle_gamma   90.00
#
_symmetry.space_group_name_H-M   'P 1'
#
loop_
_entity.id
_entity.type
_entity.pdbx_description
1 polymer ?
#
loop_
_entity_poly.entity_id
_entity_poly.type
_entity_poly.pdbx_seq_one_letter_code
_entity_poly.pdbx_strand_id
1 'polypeptide(L)'
;DAIFTKINQGENLLQNNTVQTKENTKTPKKLDLGAIALIGTAIGGISALVSAFFQSLFGLGLWLPLGIAAIILLISGPSMILASMKLRKRNLGPILDANNWAINSMARINIPFGSSLTELSSLAPGSLVGSKDPFKGKSPKPKIILGLVIVVAIAAIVYFFPSILGFVKKLRYF
;
A
#
# COMPACT_ATOMS: atom_id res chain seq x y z
N ASP A 1 25.65 -25.09 -67.35
CA ASP A 1 24.86 -23.99 -66.75
C ASP A 1 24.59 -24.12 -65.25
N ALA A 2 24.35 -25.32 -64.70
CA ALA A 2 24.08 -25.50 -63.27
C ALA A 2 25.30 -25.31 -62.31
N ILE A 3 26.52 -25.44 -62.83
CA ILE A 3 27.76 -25.27 -62.03
C ILE A 3 28.03 -23.78 -61.79
N PHE A 4 27.80 -22.94 -62.79
CA PHE A 4 27.99 -21.49 -62.68
C PHE A 4 26.98 -20.84 -61.71
N THR A 5 25.76 -21.37 -61.59
CA THR A 5 24.77 -20.89 -60.61
C THR A 5 25.16 -21.25 -59.17
N LYS A 6 25.76 -22.42 -58.93
CA LYS A 6 26.24 -22.83 -57.61
C LYS A 6 27.44 -22.00 -57.13
N ILE A 7 28.36 -21.65 -58.04
CA ILE A 7 29.52 -20.80 -57.73
C ILE A 7 29.08 -19.38 -57.35
N ASN A 8 28.17 -18.79 -58.13
CA ASN A 8 27.61 -17.47 -57.82
C ASN A 8 26.85 -17.46 -56.48
N GLN A 9 26.14 -18.54 -56.15
CA GLN A 9 25.42 -18.65 -54.89
C GLN A 9 26.39 -18.78 -53.69
N GLY A 10 27.51 -19.48 -53.86
CA GLY A 10 28.60 -19.53 -52.89
C GLY A 10 29.22 -18.15 -52.63
N GLU A 11 29.62 -17.42 -53.67
CA GLU A 11 30.17 -16.06 -53.49
C GLU A 11 29.21 -15.10 -52.79
N ASN A 12 27.91 -15.16 -53.09
CA ASN A 12 26.90 -14.35 -52.41
C ASN A 12 26.73 -14.72 -50.92
N LEU A 13 26.91 -15.99 -50.55
CA LEU A 13 26.88 -16.47 -49.15
C LEU A 13 28.17 -16.15 -48.37
N LEU A 14 29.26 -15.82 -49.05
CA LEU A 14 30.52 -15.39 -48.43
C LEU A 14 30.55 -13.86 -48.29
N GLN A 15 29.95 -13.12 -49.23
CA GLN A 15 29.81 -11.66 -49.15
C GLN A 15 28.77 -11.22 -48.12
N ASN A 16 27.61 -11.87 -48.03
CA ASN A 16 26.61 -11.51 -47.04
C ASN A 16 27.09 -11.77 -45.58
N ASN A 17 27.90 -12.80 -45.33
CA ASN A 17 28.46 -13.10 -44.01
C ASN A 17 29.61 -12.15 -43.62
N THR A 18 30.41 -11.71 -44.59
CA THR A 18 31.49 -10.74 -44.35
C THR A 18 30.98 -9.31 -44.18
N VAL A 19 29.82 -8.97 -44.77
CA VAL A 19 29.11 -7.71 -44.50
C VAL A 19 28.42 -7.73 -43.12
N GLN A 20 27.81 -8.85 -42.71
CA GLN A 20 27.15 -8.97 -41.40
C GLN A 20 28.14 -9.00 -40.21
N THR A 21 29.40 -9.43 -40.42
CA THR A 21 30.39 -9.52 -39.33
C THR A 21 31.16 -8.19 -39.12
N LYS A 22 30.99 -7.19 -39.99
CA LYS A 22 31.67 -5.88 -39.90
C LYS A 22 30.78 -4.72 -39.47
N GLU A 23 29.68 -4.99 -38.77
CA GLU A 23 28.91 -3.97 -38.03
C GLU A 23 28.96 -4.15 -36.51
N ASN A 24 29.99 -4.83 -35.99
CA ASN A 24 30.39 -4.68 -34.58
C ASN A 24 31.70 -3.91 -34.48
N THR A 25 31.72 -2.72 -35.08
CA THR A 25 32.57 -1.64 -34.58
C THR A 25 31.62 -0.52 -34.26
N LYS A 26 31.14 -0.55 -33.02
CA LYS A 26 30.48 0.55 -32.33
C LYS A 26 31.37 1.78 -32.58
N THR A 27 31.02 2.59 -33.57
CA THR A 27 31.48 3.97 -33.66
C THR A 27 31.30 4.55 -32.26
N PRO A 28 32.26 5.31 -31.71
CA PRO A 28 32.01 5.97 -30.44
C PRO A 28 30.84 6.90 -30.69
N LYS A 29 29.63 6.42 -30.36
CA LYS A 29 28.38 7.16 -30.44
C LYS A 29 28.66 8.35 -29.55
N LYS A 30 28.97 9.50 -30.16
CA LYS A 30 29.21 10.74 -29.43
C LYS A 30 28.04 10.83 -28.49
N LEU A 31 28.29 10.73 -27.18
CA LEU A 31 27.23 10.65 -26.21
C LEU A 31 26.31 11.84 -26.50
N ASP A 32 25.06 11.55 -26.89
CA ASP A 32 24.14 12.59 -27.33
C ASP A 32 24.04 13.60 -26.19
N LEU A 33 24.45 14.84 -26.46
CA LEU A 33 24.46 15.90 -25.45
C LEU A 33 23.06 16.06 -24.81
N GLY A 34 22.01 15.81 -25.60
CA GLY A 34 20.63 15.75 -25.10
C GLY A 34 20.36 14.57 -24.17
N ALA A 35 20.90 13.39 -24.44
CA ALA A 35 20.78 12.24 -23.54
C ALA A 35 21.52 12.50 -22.21
N ILE A 36 22.72 13.10 -22.26
CA ILE A 36 23.48 13.49 -21.06
C ILE A 36 22.72 14.54 -20.26
N ALA A 37 22.14 15.55 -20.93
CA ALA A 37 21.35 16.59 -20.29
C ALA A 37 20.09 16.02 -19.62
N LEU A 38 19.41 15.08 -20.26
CA LEU A 38 18.22 14.42 -19.70
C LEU A 38 18.56 13.55 -18.49
N ILE A 39 19.69 12.82 -18.52
CA ILE A 39 20.17 12.05 -17.37
C ILE A 39 20.50 12.98 -16.19
N GLY A 40 21.21 14.09 -16.46
CA GLY A 40 21.51 15.10 -15.45
C GLY A 40 20.24 15.72 -14.85
N THR A 41 19.23 16.00 -15.69
CA THR A 41 17.94 16.55 -15.25
C THR A 41 17.14 15.54 -14.44
N ALA A 42 17.14 14.26 -14.82
CA ALA A 42 16.44 13.21 -14.06
C ALA A 42 17.02 13.06 -12.66
N ILE A 43 18.36 13.01 -12.54
CA ILE A 43 19.06 12.92 -11.26
C ILE A 43 18.88 14.20 -10.43
N GLY A 44 18.94 15.37 -11.09
CA GLY A 44 18.67 16.67 -10.47
C GLY A 44 17.23 16.79 -9.96
N GLY A 45 16.25 16.28 -10.71
CA GLY A 45 14.84 16.29 -10.35
C GLY A 45 14.54 15.43 -9.12
N ILE A 46 15.15 14.24 -9.02
CA ILE A 46 15.04 13.38 -7.84
C ILE A 46 15.66 14.07 -6.62
N SER A 47 16.85 14.64 -6.80
CA SER A 47 17.55 15.39 -5.73
C SER A 47 16.75 16.61 -5.28
N ALA A 48 16.12 17.33 -6.21
CA ALA A 48 15.28 18.49 -5.93
C ALA A 48 14.01 18.09 -5.18
N LEU A 49 13.36 16.99 -5.57
CA LEU A 49 12.18 16.46 -4.89
C LEU A 49 12.50 16.07 -3.44
N VAL A 50 13.60 15.34 -3.24
CA VAL A 50 14.06 14.92 -1.91
C VAL A 50 14.41 16.13 -1.04
N SER A 51 15.13 17.10 -1.61
CA SER A 51 15.49 18.34 -0.90
C SER A 51 14.25 19.15 -0.53
N ALA A 52 13.30 19.31 -1.45
CA ALA A 52 12.03 20.00 -1.20
C ALA A 52 11.19 19.29 -0.13
N PHE A 53 11.21 17.95 -0.10
CA PHE A 53 10.56 17.17 0.94
C PHE A 53 11.17 17.44 2.32
N PHE A 54 12.51 17.39 2.45
CA PHE A 54 13.17 17.72 3.70
C PHE A 54 12.98 19.18 4.10
N GLN A 55 13.04 20.12 3.15
CA GLN A 55 12.76 21.53 3.37
C GLN A 55 11.34 21.74 3.92
N SER A 56 10.34 21.05 3.34
CA SER A 56 8.96 21.08 3.82
C SER A 56 8.83 20.46 5.20
N LEU A 57 9.57 19.38 5.49
CA LEU A 57 9.51 18.70 6.79
C LEU A 57 10.11 19.57 7.90
N PHE A 58 11.27 20.18 7.68
CA PHE A 58 11.90 21.09 8.64
C PHE A 58 11.21 22.46 8.71
N GLY A 59 10.59 22.92 7.61
CA GLY A 59 9.80 24.14 7.55
C GLY A 59 8.56 24.13 8.44
N LEU A 60 8.12 22.97 8.91
CA LEU A 60 7.03 22.82 9.89
C LEU A 60 7.45 23.25 11.32
N GLY A 61 8.75 23.30 11.66
CA GLY A 61 9.23 23.75 12.97
C GLY A 61 8.58 23.00 14.14
N LEU A 62 7.80 23.70 14.97
CA LEU A 62 7.07 23.13 16.11
C LEU A 62 6.04 22.04 15.71
N TRP A 63 5.68 21.98 14.43
CA TRP A 63 4.72 21.04 13.84
C TRP A 63 5.37 19.77 13.27
N LEU A 64 6.70 19.66 13.32
CA LEU A 64 7.47 18.49 12.89
C LEU A 64 6.91 17.14 13.39
N PRO A 65 6.56 16.94 14.69
CA PRO A 65 6.05 15.66 15.16
C PRO A 65 4.73 15.23 14.48
N LEU A 66 3.91 16.18 14.04
CA LEU A 66 2.68 15.89 13.31
C LEU A 66 2.95 15.42 11.88
N GLY A 67 3.94 16.01 11.21
CA GLY A 67 4.39 15.54 9.88
C GLY A 67 4.88 14.10 9.93
N ILE A 68 5.65 13.75 10.96
CA ILE A 68 6.13 12.37 11.20
C ILE A 68 4.96 11.42 11.44
N ALA A 69 4.00 11.80 12.29
CA ALA A 69 2.81 11.01 12.54
C ALA A 69 1.97 10.78 11.27
N ALA A 70 1.84 11.79 10.41
CA ALA A 70 1.13 11.69 9.14
C ALA A 70 1.82 10.72 8.17
N ILE A 71 3.16 10.73 8.09
CA ILE A 71 3.92 9.79 7.27
C ILE A 71 3.73 8.35 7.77
N ILE A 72 3.82 8.14 9.09
CA ILE A 72 3.58 6.82 9.70
C ILE A 72 2.17 6.33 9.38
N LEU A 73 1.17 7.21 9.50
CA LEU A 73 -0.22 6.89 9.17
C LEU A 73 -0.42 6.61 7.68
N LEU A 74 0.26 7.34 6.79
CA LEU A 74 0.17 7.15 5.35
C LEU A 74 0.74 5.77 4.94
N ILE A 75 1.82 5.33 5.57
CA ILE A 75 2.43 4.03 5.32
C ILE A 75 1.61 2.89 5.97
N SER A 76 1.17 3.07 7.21
CA SER A 76 0.46 2.04 7.98
C SER A 76 -1.02 1.92 7.60
N GLY A 77 -1.64 3.03 7.21
CA GLY A 77 -3.07 3.15 6.95
C GLY A 77 -3.59 2.14 5.92
N PRO A 78 -2.99 2.03 4.72
CA PRO A 78 -3.41 1.06 3.71
C PRO A 78 -3.40 -0.38 4.24
N SER A 79 -2.34 -0.75 4.96
CA SER A 79 -2.17 -2.08 5.54
C SER A 79 -3.22 -2.39 6.60
N MET A 80 -3.53 -1.43 7.48
CA MET A 80 -4.54 -1.59 8.52
C MET A 80 -5.94 -1.74 7.93
N ILE A 81 -6.26 -0.99 6.88
CA ILE A 81 -7.53 -1.08 6.16
C ILE A 81 -7.68 -2.47 5.53
N LEU A 82 -6.66 -2.93 4.79
CA LEU A 82 -6.67 -4.24 4.14
C LEU A 82 -6.78 -5.38 5.16
N ALA A 83 -6.03 -5.31 6.26
CA ALA A 83 -6.12 -6.28 7.34
C ALA A 83 -7.53 -6.32 7.97
N SER A 84 -8.13 -5.15 8.20
CA SER A 84 -9.49 -5.06 8.76
C SER A 84 -10.54 -5.67 7.83
N MET A 85 -10.38 -5.53 6.51
CA MET A 85 -11.26 -6.13 5.51
C MET A 85 -11.09 -7.65 5.48
N LYS A 86 -9.86 -8.15 5.63
CA LYS A 86 -9.56 -9.59 5.60
C LYS A 86 -10.06 -10.32 6.84
N LEU A 87 -9.94 -9.72 8.03
CA LEU A 87 -10.46 -10.31 9.28
C LEU A 87 -11.98 -10.49 9.26
N ARG A 88 -12.73 -9.58 8.62
CA ARG A 88 -14.21 -9.65 8.52
C ARG A 88 -14.73 -10.77 7.60
N LYS A 89 -13.86 -11.35 6.77
CA LYS A 89 -14.22 -12.42 5.83
C LYS A 89 -13.86 -13.83 6.33
N ARG A 90 -13.32 -13.98 7.55
CA ARG A 90 -12.93 -15.29 8.11
C ARG A 90 -14.17 -16.14 8.44
N ASN A 91 -14.29 -17.29 7.78
CA ASN A 91 -15.31 -18.31 8.01
C ASN A 91 -14.60 -19.65 8.33
N LEU A 92 -15.09 -20.38 9.32
CA LEU A 92 -14.55 -21.69 9.72
C LEU A 92 -15.13 -22.83 8.89
N GLY A 93 -16.21 -22.60 8.15
CA GLY A 93 -16.85 -23.61 7.29
C GLY A 93 -15.85 -24.40 6.43
N PRO A 94 -14.96 -23.75 5.65
CA PRO A 94 -13.98 -24.46 4.82
C PRO A 94 -12.97 -25.31 5.60
N ILE A 95 -12.63 -24.90 6.83
CA ILE A 95 -11.66 -25.63 7.66
C ILE A 95 -12.34 -26.83 8.31
N LEU A 96 -13.58 -26.68 8.76
CA LEU A 96 -14.38 -27.77 9.36
C LEU A 96 -14.75 -28.83 8.33
N ASP A 97 -15.09 -28.41 7.11
CA ASP A 97 -15.38 -29.30 5.98
C ASP A 97 -14.12 -30.12 5.59
N ALA A 98 -12.96 -29.47 5.57
CA ALA A 98 -11.67 -30.15 5.33
C ALA A 98 -11.27 -31.15 6.44
N ASN A 99 -11.82 -31.01 7.66
CA ASN A 99 -11.58 -31.92 8.78
C ASN A 99 -12.68 -33.01 8.92
N ASN A 100 -13.57 -33.16 7.94
CA ASN A 100 -14.73 -34.08 7.99
C ASN A 100 -15.69 -33.80 9.18
N TRP A 101 -15.71 -32.57 9.70
CA TRP A 101 -16.62 -32.08 10.73
C TRP A 101 -17.58 -31.04 10.13
N ALA A 102 -18.16 -31.35 8.97
CA ALA A 102 -19.02 -30.45 8.23
C ALA A 102 -20.32 -30.14 9.01
N ILE A 103 -20.29 -29.09 9.82
CA ILE A 103 -21.48 -28.47 10.41
C ILE A 103 -21.99 -27.40 9.44
N ASN A 104 -23.27 -27.50 9.07
CA ASN A 104 -23.98 -26.54 8.20
C ASN A 104 -24.30 -25.25 8.94
N SER A 105 -23.27 -24.50 9.35
CA SER A 105 -23.43 -23.20 9.97
C SER A 105 -22.45 -22.20 9.35
N MET A 106 -22.93 -20.98 9.11
CA MET A 106 -22.08 -19.84 8.75
C MET A 106 -21.29 -19.40 9.99
N ALA A 107 -20.33 -20.23 10.43
CA ALA A 107 -19.47 -20.02 11.58
C ALA A 107 -18.40 -18.96 11.25
N ARG A 108 -18.83 -17.69 11.16
CA ARG A 108 -17.92 -16.55 11.05
C ARG A 108 -17.15 -16.42 12.35
N ILE A 109 -15.83 -16.31 12.24
CA ILE A 109 -14.96 -16.13 13.41
C ILE A 109 -15.28 -14.77 14.04
N ASN A 110 -15.81 -14.80 15.26
CA ASN A 110 -16.06 -13.62 16.07
C ASN A 110 -15.51 -13.81 17.49
N ILE A 111 -15.38 -12.71 18.24
CA ILE A 111 -14.82 -12.73 19.60
C ILE A 111 -15.63 -13.60 20.57
N PRO A 112 -16.98 -13.52 20.66
CA PRO A 112 -17.74 -14.39 21.56
C PRO A 112 -17.64 -15.88 21.19
N PHE A 113 -17.52 -16.21 19.90
CA PHE A 113 -17.29 -17.58 19.41
C PHE A 113 -15.90 -18.09 19.80
N GLY A 114 -14.87 -17.24 19.74
CA GLY A 114 -13.55 -17.59 20.27
C GLY A 114 -13.58 -17.84 21.78
N SER A 115 -14.30 -17.00 22.52
CA SER A 115 -14.46 -17.13 23.97
C SER A 115 -15.11 -18.46 24.36
N SER A 116 -16.15 -18.92 23.65
CA SER A 116 -16.80 -20.21 23.94
C SER A 116 -15.93 -21.43 23.68
N LEU A 117 -14.90 -21.31 22.82
CA LEU A 117 -13.94 -22.41 22.58
C LEU A 117 -12.87 -22.51 23.67
N THR A 118 -12.69 -21.45 24.46
CA THR A 118 -11.71 -21.38 25.57
C THR A 118 -12.36 -21.38 26.95
N GLU A 119 -13.69 -21.38 27.00
CA GLU A 119 -14.45 -21.43 28.24
C GLU A 119 -14.35 -22.83 28.84
N LEU A 120 -13.85 -22.93 30.07
CA LEU A 120 -13.87 -24.17 30.84
C LEU A 120 -15.33 -24.47 31.18
N SER A 121 -15.91 -25.44 30.47
CA SER A 121 -17.31 -25.82 30.59
C SER A 121 -17.63 -26.33 32.00
N SER A 122 -18.41 -25.55 32.76
CA SER A 122 -19.10 -26.03 33.96
C SER A 122 -20.60 -25.91 33.72
N LEU A 123 -21.25 -27.05 33.50
CA LEU A 123 -22.71 -27.12 33.43
C LEU A 123 -23.27 -27.30 34.85
N ALA A 124 -24.16 -26.39 35.25
CA ALA A 124 -24.95 -26.57 36.47
C ALA A 124 -26.04 -27.65 36.23
N PRO A 125 -26.29 -28.54 37.21
CA PRO A 125 -27.33 -29.57 37.08
C PRO A 125 -28.71 -28.92 36.96
N GLY A 126 -29.40 -29.16 35.82
CA GLY A 126 -30.79 -28.72 35.59
C GLY A 126 -31.02 -27.66 34.50
N SER A 127 -30.03 -27.30 33.69
CA SER A 127 -30.16 -26.23 32.67
C SER A 127 -31.01 -26.65 31.45
N LEU A 128 -32.13 -25.94 31.21
CA LEU A 128 -32.87 -25.91 29.94
C LEU A 128 -32.40 -24.72 29.09
N VAL A 129 -31.79 -24.97 27.93
CA VAL A 129 -31.24 -23.91 27.07
C VAL A 129 -32.29 -23.42 26.07
N GLY A 130 -32.86 -22.25 26.36
CA GLY A 130 -33.76 -21.52 25.46
C GLY A 130 -33.02 -20.81 24.33
N SER A 131 -33.52 -20.98 23.11
CA SER A 131 -32.94 -20.50 21.84
C SER A 131 -32.92 -18.98 21.73
N LYS A 132 -31.77 -18.37 22.06
CA LYS A 132 -31.40 -17.02 21.64
C LYS A 132 -29.91 -17.02 21.32
N ASP A 133 -29.57 -16.84 20.05
CA ASP A 133 -28.20 -16.93 19.52
C ASP A 133 -27.20 -16.10 20.37
N PRO A 134 -26.35 -16.76 21.17
CA PRO A 134 -25.38 -16.10 22.05
C PRO A 134 -24.26 -15.40 21.28
N PHE A 135 -24.08 -15.74 19.99
CA PHE A 135 -22.93 -15.33 19.18
C PHE A 135 -23.19 -14.12 18.28
N LYS A 136 -24.30 -13.40 18.47
CA LYS A 136 -24.61 -12.18 17.70
C LYS A 136 -23.58 -11.08 17.99
N GLY A 137 -22.59 -10.96 17.08
CA GLY A 137 -21.50 -10.00 17.20
C GLY A 137 -21.98 -8.55 17.27
N LYS A 138 -21.68 -7.85 18.37
CA LYS A 138 -21.82 -6.39 18.47
C LYS A 138 -20.82 -5.73 17.52
N SER A 139 -21.30 -4.85 16.65
CA SER A 139 -20.44 -4.26 15.62
C SER A 139 -19.42 -3.30 16.25
N PRO A 140 -18.10 -3.40 15.95
CA PRO A 140 -17.08 -2.46 16.44
C PRO A 140 -17.11 -1.10 15.71
N LYS A 141 -18.10 -0.89 14.83
CA LYS A 141 -18.30 0.33 14.02
C LYS A 141 -18.20 1.63 14.83
N PRO A 142 -18.82 1.79 16.03
CA PRO A 142 -18.77 3.08 16.73
C PRO A 142 -17.36 3.44 17.21
N LYS A 143 -16.51 2.47 17.59
CA LYS A 143 -15.16 2.74 18.07
C LYS A 143 -14.21 3.19 16.95
N ILE A 144 -14.35 2.60 15.77
CA ILE A 144 -13.55 2.96 14.59
C ILE A 144 -13.97 4.35 14.06
N ILE A 145 -15.28 4.61 13.99
CA ILE A 145 -15.82 5.91 13.59
C ILE A 145 -15.37 6.99 14.58
N LEU A 146 -15.42 6.71 15.89
CA LEU A 146 -14.95 7.64 16.91
C LEU A 146 -13.45 7.95 16.76
N GLY A 147 -12.61 6.93 16.52
CA GLY A 147 -11.18 7.13 16.26
C GLY A 147 -10.93 7.99 15.01
N LEU A 148 -11.66 7.75 13.93
CA LEU A 148 -11.56 8.55 12.70
C LEU A 148 -11.99 10.00 12.94
N VAL A 149 -13.08 10.21 13.66
CA VAL A 149 -13.59 11.55 14.02
C VAL A 149 -12.57 12.31 14.87
N ILE A 150 -11.90 11.66 15.82
CA ILE A 150 -10.85 12.29 16.63
C ILE A 150 -9.67 12.73 15.76
N VAL A 151 -9.22 11.89 14.82
CA VAL A 151 -8.13 12.23 13.90
C VAL A 151 -8.51 13.42 13.01
N VAL A 152 -9.73 13.43 12.47
CA VAL A 152 -10.24 14.55 11.63
C VAL A 152 -10.42 15.82 12.47
N ALA A 153 -10.91 15.72 13.69
CA ALA A 153 -11.07 16.86 14.60
C ALA A 153 -9.70 17.47 14.96
N ILE A 154 -8.69 16.65 15.22
CA ILE A 154 -7.31 17.12 15.43
C ILE A 154 -6.82 17.84 14.17
N ALA A 155 -6.97 17.24 12.98
CA ALA A 155 -6.56 17.87 11.73
C ALA A 155 -7.30 19.20 11.45
N ALA A 156 -8.58 19.31 11.79
CA ALA A 156 -9.39 20.52 11.62
C ALA A 156 -8.98 21.64 12.60
N ILE A 157 -8.79 21.31 13.87
CA ILE A 157 -8.27 22.25 14.88
C ILE A 157 -6.90 22.77 14.42
N VAL A 158 -6.07 21.87 13.90
CA VAL A 158 -4.75 22.17 13.39
C VAL A 158 -4.76 23.15 12.21
N TYR A 159 -5.66 22.97 11.25
CA TYR A 159 -5.79 23.87 10.09
C TYR A 159 -6.39 25.23 10.47
N PHE A 160 -7.30 25.24 11.45
CA PHE A 160 -8.03 26.45 11.82
C PHE A 160 -7.29 27.33 12.85
N PHE A 161 -6.40 26.74 13.67
CA PHE A 161 -5.64 27.43 14.71
C PHE A 161 -4.72 28.57 14.20
N PRO A 162 -3.91 28.42 13.12
CA PRO A 162 -3.10 29.52 12.60
C PRO A 162 -3.94 30.63 11.97
N SER A 163 -5.07 30.28 11.36
CA SER A 163 -6.02 31.23 10.76
C SER A 163 -6.70 32.11 11.83
N ILE A 164 -7.08 31.52 12.96
CA ILE A 164 -7.61 32.23 14.12
C ILE A 164 -6.56 33.16 14.74
N LEU A 165 -5.33 32.68 14.95
CA LEU A 165 -4.28 33.52 15.55
C LEU A 165 -3.90 34.71 14.66
N GLY A 166 -3.86 34.51 13.34
CA GLY A 166 -3.61 35.58 12.36
C GLY A 166 -4.73 36.64 12.34
N PHE A 167 -5.99 36.21 12.44
CA PHE A 167 -7.14 37.10 12.51
C PHE A 167 -7.18 37.91 13.81
N VAL A 168 -6.93 37.28 14.96
CA VAL A 168 -6.88 37.94 16.27
C VAL A 168 -5.72 38.95 16.36
N LYS A 169 -4.57 38.64 15.75
CA LYS A 169 -3.44 39.58 15.69
C LYS A 169 -3.79 40.79 14.82
N LYS A 170 -4.49 40.60 13.70
CA LYS A 170 -4.94 41.67 12.80
C LYS A 170 -5.99 42.60 13.42
N LEU A 171 -6.87 42.08 14.28
CA LEU A 171 -7.85 42.86 15.06
C LEU A 171 -7.24 43.67 16.21
N ARG A 172 -6.01 43.37 16.64
CA ARG A 172 -5.30 44.10 17.70
C ARG A 172 -4.50 45.31 17.17
N TYR A 173 -4.36 45.43 15.85
CA TYR A 173 -3.69 46.56 15.19
C TYR A 173 -4.67 47.57 14.56
N PHE A 174 -5.97 47.35 14.75
CA PHE A 174 -7.05 48.33 14.54
C PHE A 174 -7.58 48.77 15.90
#